data_AF-A0A840MWB1-F1
#
_entry.id   AF-A0A840MWB1-F1
#
_cell.length_a   1.000
_cell.length_b   1.000
_cell.length_c   1.000
_cell.angle_alpha   90.00
_cell.angle_beta   90.00
_cell.angle_gamma   90.00
#
_symmetry.space_group_name_H-M   'P 1'
#
loop_
_entity.id
_entity.type
_entity.pdbx_description
1 polymer ?
#
loop_
_entity_poly.entity_id
_entity_poly.type
_entity_poly.pdbx_seq_one_letter_code
_entity_poly.pdbx_strand_id
1 'polypeptide(L)'
;MTIDIRSQRRQQFLTQDLYDSLLPYYQGHQVKLNELLAGPISDVGTRRRWSYFLSDGNYELLSLRYTAGEDLHALRAELPTVIEAYERLQRAIAAA
;
A
#
# COMPACT_ATOMS: atom_id res chain seq x y z
N MET A 1 5.63 -29.64 8.24
CA MET A 1 6.75 -29.20 7.39
C MET A 1 6.74 -27.68 7.42
N THR A 2 7.63 -27.09 8.21
CA THR A 2 7.73 -25.63 8.37
C THR A 2 8.41 -25.09 7.12
N ILE A 3 7.66 -24.45 6.23
CA ILE A 3 8.20 -23.82 5.02
C ILE A 3 9.13 -22.71 5.49
N ASP A 4 10.41 -22.78 5.13
CA ASP A 4 11.33 -21.67 5.33
C ASP A 4 10.94 -20.55 4.36
N ILE A 5 10.25 -19.54 4.90
CA ILE A 5 9.76 -18.36 4.18
C ILE A 5 10.93 -17.64 3.47
N ARG A 6 12.18 -17.83 3.91
CA ARG A 6 13.38 -17.25 3.28
C ARG A 6 13.66 -17.83 1.90
N SER A 7 13.21 -19.06 1.61
CA SER A 7 13.45 -19.75 0.34
C SER A 7 12.56 -19.26 -0.82
N GLN A 8 11.47 -18.54 -0.52
CA GLN A 8 10.50 -18.05 -1.51
C GLN A 8 10.63 -16.55 -1.81
N ARG A 9 11.49 -15.84 -1.08
CA ARG A 9 11.64 -14.38 -1.25
C ARG A 9 12.22 -14.05 -2.61
N ARG A 10 11.62 -13.04 -3.26
CA ARG A 10 12.10 -12.55 -4.55
C ARG A 10 13.36 -11.70 -4.40
N GLN A 11 13.60 -11.12 -3.22
CA GLN A 11 14.84 -10.41 -2.92
C GLN A 11 15.35 -10.72 -1.52
N GLN A 12 16.68 -10.86 -1.38
CA GLN A 12 17.32 -11.39 -0.16
C GLN A 12 17.59 -10.34 0.94
N PHE A 13 17.43 -9.05 0.67
CA PHE A 13 17.72 -7.99 1.64
C PHE A 13 16.56 -7.66 2.58
N LEU A 14 15.33 -8.06 2.23
CA LEU A 14 14.18 -7.94 3.12
C LEU A 14 14.23 -9.08 4.14
N THR A 15 14.46 -8.77 5.42
CA THR A 15 14.44 -9.76 6.52
C THR A 15 13.00 -10.06 6.98
N GLN A 16 12.79 -11.17 7.72
CA GLN A 16 11.46 -11.47 8.26
C GLN A 16 11.02 -10.40 9.26
N ASP A 17 11.92 -9.99 10.15
CA ASP A 17 11.65 -8.95 11.14
C ASP A 17 11.28 -7.61 10.49
N LEU A 18 11.95 -7.25 9.38
CA LEU A 18 11.61 -6.04 8.62
C LEU A 18 10.24 -6.17 7.93
N TYR A 19 9.92 -7.33 7.38
CA TYR A 19 8.61 -7.60 6.82
C TYR A 19 7.49 -7.50 7.88
N ASP A 20 7.67 -8.17 9.02
CA ASP A 20 6.68 -8.22 10.10
C ASP A 20 6.46 -6.86 10.78
N SER A 21 7.45 -5.97 10.74
CA SER A 21 7.32 -4.60 11.23
C SER A 21 6.64 -3.66 10.22
N LEU A 22 6.95 -3.80 8.93
CA LEU A 22 6.44 -2.90 7.88
C LEU A 22 5.02 -3.26 7.44
N LEU A 23 4.67 -4.55 7.40
CA LEU A 23 3.35 -5.01 6.97
C LEU A 23 2.19 -4.35 7.77
N PRO A 24 2.15 -4.43 9.11
CA PRO A 24 1.08 -3.80 9.89
C PRO A 24 1.14 -2.27 9.83
N TYR A 25 2.33 -1.69 9.68
CA TYR A 25 2.48 -0.25 9.50
C TYR A 25 1.74 0.23 8.25
N TYR A 26 2.00 -0.38 7.10
CA TYR A 26 1.34 0.01 5.84
C TYR A 26 -0.16 -0.28 5.86
N GLN A 27 -0.57 -1.45 6.36
CA GLN A 27 -2.00 -1.79 6.47
C GLN A 27 -2.75 -0.80 7.36
N GLY A 28 -2.19 -0.46 8.53
CA GLY A 28 -2.80 0.52 9.44
C GLY A 28 -2.85 1.93 8.84
N HIS A 29 -1.80 2.34 8.12
CA HIS A 29 -1.77 3.65 7.45
C HIS A 29 -2.82 3.76 6.35
N GLN A 30 -3.03 2.71 5.56
CA GLN A 30 -4.07 2.69 4.52
C GLN A 30 -5.47 2.85 5.10
N VAL A 31 -5.79 2.12 6.18
CA VAL A 31 -7.08 2.24 6.87
C VAL A 31 -7.31 3.67 7.34
N LYS A 32 -6.34 4.24 8.06
CA LYS A 32 -6.42 5.61 8.57
C LYS A 32 -6.60 6.64 7.46
N LEU A 33 -5.85 6.52 6.35
CA LEU A 33 -5.95 7.45 5.23
C LEU A 33 -7.30 7.33 4.50
N ASN A 34 -7.86 6.12 4.40
CA ASN A 34 -9.19 5.92 3.84
C ASN A 34 -10.27 6.56 4.71
N GLU A 35 -10.21 6.43 6.03
CA GLU A 35 -11.11 7.09 6.98
C GLU A 35 -11.03 8.62 6.85
N LEU A 36 -9.81 9.16 6.83
CA LEU A 36 -9.56 10.59 6.68
C LEU A 36 -10.13 11.13 5.36
N LEU A 37 -9.95 10.40 4.26
CA LEU A 37 -10.44 10.79 2.94
C LEU A 37 -11.94 10.55 2.72
N ALA A 38 -12.59 9.73 3.56
CA ALA A 38 -14.04 9.56 3.58
C ALA A 38 -14.74 10.70 4.34
N GLY A 39 -14.03 11.36 5.26
CA GLY A 39 -14.51 12.53 5.97
C GLY A 39 -14.61 13.79 5.10
N PRO A 40 -15.28 14.84 5.61
CA PRO A 40 -15.32 16.15 4.95
C PRO A 40 -13.92 16.77 4.93
N ILE A 41 -13.41 17.05 3.74
CA ILE A 41 -12.15 17.79 3.53
C ILE A 41 -12.44 18.99 2.65
N SER A 42 -12.38 20.18 3.25
CA SER A 42 -12.58 21.48 2.58
C SER A 42 -11.32 21.99 1.89
N ASP A 43 -10.14 21.63 2.40
CA ASP A 43 -8.86 22.04 1.83
C ASP A 43 -8.41 21.08 0.72
N VAL A 44 -8.31 21.61 -0.50
CA VAL A 44 -7.84 20.87 -1.68
C VAL A 44 -6.39 20.39 -1.49
N GLY A 45 -5.54 21.18 -0.84
CA GLY A 45 -4.15 20.81 -0.56
C GLY A 45 -4.04 19.56 0.31
N THR A 46 -4.83 19.50 1.38
CA THR A 46 -4.95 18.35 2.29
C THR A 46 -5.49 17.12 1.57
N ARG A 47 -6.57 17.28 0.79
CA ARG A 47 -7.13 16.17 0.00
C ARG A 47 -6.09 15.59 -0.97
N ARG A 48 -5.34 16.45 -1.67
CA ARG A 48 -4.26 16.04 -2.57
C ARG A 48 -3.15 15.30 -1.82
N ARG A 49 -2.69 15.85 -0.70
CA ARG A 49 -1.63 15.26 0.13
C ARG A 49 -2.03 13.87 0.66
N TRP A 50 -3.23 13.73 1.20
CA TRP A 50 -3.68 12.43 1.72
C TRP A 50 -3.93 11.41 0.60
N SER A 51 -4.46 11.84 -0.55
CA SER A 51 -4.61 10.96 -1.71
C SER A 51 -3.25 10.48 -2.23
N TYR A 52 -2.21 11.33 -2.17
CA TYR A 52 -0.83 10.95 -2.49
C TYR A 52 -0.33 9.86 -1.55
N PHE A 53 -0.41 10.08 -0.23
CA PHE A 53 0.07 9.09 0.74
C PHE A 53 -0.72 7.78 0.68
N LEU A 54 -2.01 7.82 0.33
CA LEU A 54 -2.80 6.62 0.13
C LEU A 54 -2.31 5.85 -1.11
N SER A 55 -2.08 6.53 -2.23
CA SER A 55 -1.55 5.90 -3.45
C SER A 55 -0.17 5.29 -3.22
N ASP A 56 0.74 6.06 -2.60
CA ASP A 56 2.10 5.65 -2.30
C ASP A 56 2.11 4.44 -1.35
N GLY A 57 1.36 4.51 -0.24
CA GLY A 57 1.26 3.42 0.72
C GLY A 57 0.62 2.14 0.18
N ASN A 58 -0.27 2.23 -0.82
CA ASN A 58 -0.80 1.05 -1.52
C ASN A 58 0.24 0.39 -2.41
N TYR A 59 1.02 1.19 -3.15
CA TYR A 59 2.12 0.68 -3.96
C TYR A 59 3.22 0.06 -3.10
N GLU A 60 3.63 0.73 -2.03
CA GLU A 60 4.66 0.24 -1.10
C GLU A 60 4.25 -1.07 -0.43
N LEU A 61 2.97 -1.23 -0.04
CA LEU A 61 2.48 -2.49 0.51
C LEU A 61 2.56 -3.63 -0.52
N LEU A 62 2.12 -3.38 -1.75
CA LEU A 62 2.20 -4.37 -2.83
C LEU A 62 3.67 -4.75 -3.10
N SER A 63 4.56 -3.76 -3.16
CA SER A 63 5.99 -3.94 -3.38
C SER A 63 6.63 -4.77 -2.26
N LEU A 64 6.29 -4.48 -1.00
CA LEU A 64 6.75 -5.23 0.17
C LEU A 64 6.36 -6.70 0.08
N ARG A 65 5.08 -6.98 -0.19
CA ARG A 65 4.54 -8.36 -0.26
C ARG A 65 5.06 -9.12 -1.47
N TYR A 66 5.19 -8.45 -2.61
CA TYR A 66 5.87 -8.99 -3.78
C TYR A 66 7.31 -9.39 -3.46
N THR A 67 8.06 -8.50 -2.82
CA THR A 67 9.45 -8.72 -2.43
C THR A 67 9.59 -9.87 -1.44
N ALA A 68 8.66 -9.96 -0.49
CA ALA A 68 8.56 -11.03 0.50
C ALA A 68 8.24 -12.41 -0.09
N GLY A 69 7.93 -12.50 -1.39
CA GLY A 69 7.70 -13.78 -2.05
C GLY A 69 6.25 -14.25 -2.00
N GLU A 70 5.28 -13.38 -1.67
CA GLU A 70 3.88 -13.79 -1.62
C GLU A 70 3.36 -14.28 -2.98
N ASP A 71 2.29 -15.06 -2.91
CA ASP A 71 1.64 -15.66 -4.07
C ASP A 71 1.19 -14.60 -5.10
N LEU A 72 1.48 -14.84 -6.38
CA LEU A 72 1.19 -13.88 -7.44
C LEU A 72 -0.32 -13.73 -7.70
N HIS A 73 -1.13 -14.75 -7.46
CA HIS A 73 -2.58 -14.63 -7.63
C HIS A 73 -3.18 -13.75 -6.53
N ALA A 74 -2.71 -13.89 -5.28
CA ALA A 74 -3.07 -13.00 -4.18
C ALA A 74 -2.68 -11.54 -4.49
N LEU A 75 -1.42 -11.31 -4.90
CA LEU A 75 -0.93 -9.96 -5.24
C LEU A 75 -1.70 -9.35 -6.43
N ARG A 76 -2.05 -10.16 -7.43
CA ARG A 76 -2.84 -9.69 -8.57
C ARG A 76 -4.22 -9.21 -8.15
N ALA A 77 -4.84 -9.85 -7.15
CA ALA A 77 -6.14 -9.43 -6.63
C ALA A 77 -6.11 -8.05 -5.95
N GLU A 78 -4.93 -7.56 -5.57
CA GLU A 78 -4.75 -6.25 -4.91
C GLU A 78 -4.46 -5.10 -5.87
N LEU A 79 -4.06 -5.39 -7.12
CA LEU A 79 -3.80 -4.38 -8.13
C LEU A 79 -4.96 -3.39 -8.33
N PRO A 80 -6.25 -3.80 -8.33
CA PRO A 80 -7.36 -2.85 -8.41
C PRO A 80 -7.30 -1.78 -7.32
N THR A 81 -7.02 -2.15 -6.07
CA THR A 81 -6.92 -1.20 -4.94
C THR A 81 -5.79 -0.18 -5.16
N VAL A 82 -4.64 -0.63 -5.67
CA VAL A 82 -3.51 0.27 -6.00
C VAL A 82 -3.90 1.24 -7.11
N ILE A 83 -4.55 0.75 -8.15
CA ILE A 83 -5.01 1.56 -9.28
C ILE A 83 -6.06 2.58 -8.82
N GLU A 84 -7.05 2.17 -8.03
CA GLU A 84 -8.09 3.06 -7.50
C GLU A 84 -7.50 4.18 -6.63
N ALA A 85 -6.50 3.87 -5.80
CA ALA A 85 -5.81 4.87 -4.99
C ALA A 85 -5.05 5.88 -5.87
N TYR A 86 -4.39 5.41 -6.93
CA TYR A 86 -3.71 6.28 -7.89
C TYR A 86 -4.69 7.16 -8.68
N GLU A 87 -5.81 6.61 -9.15
CA GLU A 87 -6.85 7.38 -9.82
C GLU A 87 -7.49 8.42 -8.90
N ARG A 88 -7.64 8.11 -7.61
CA ARG A 88 -8.11 9.07 -6.61
C ARG A 88 -7.16 10.24 -6.48
N LEU A 89 -5.84 9.97 -6.48
CA LEU A 89 -4.83 11.02 -6.52
C LEU A 89 -4.95 11.86 -7.80
N GLN A 90 -5.10 11.24 -8.97
CA GLN A 90 -5.27 11.97 -10.24
C GLN A 90 -6.48 12.91 -10.20
N ARG A 91 -7.62 12.43 -9.68
CA ARG A 91 -8.81 13.28 -9.47
C ARG A 91 -8.54 14.44 -8.51
N ALA A 92 -7.78 14.21 -7.43
CA ALA A 92 -7.42 15.25 -6.47
C ALA A 92 -6.43 16.28 -7.04
N ILE A 93 -5.54 15.87 -7.95
CA ILE A 93 -4.63 16.78 -8.66
C ILE A 93 -5.40 17.64 -9.67
N ALA A 94 -6.34 17.03 -10.42
CA ALA A 94 -7.12 17.74 -11.44
C ALA A 94 -8.16 18.72 -10.85
N ALA A 95 -8.55 18.54 -9.59
CA ALA A 95 -9.49 19.42 -8.89
C ALA A 95 -8.84 20.64 -8.20
N ALA A 96 -7.51 20.78 -8.29
CA ALA A 96 -6.72 21.89 -7.74
C ALA A 96 -6.44 22.95 -8.81
#